data_AF-A0A7C4LZR4-F1
#
_entry.id   AF-A0A7C4LZR4-F1
#
_cell.length_a   1.000
_cell.length_b   1.000
_cell.length_c   1.000
_cell.angle_alpha   90.00
_cell.angle_beta   90.00
_cell.angle_gamma   90.00
#
_symmetry.space_group_name_H-M   'P 1'
#
loop_
_entity.id
_entity.type
_entity.pdbx_description
1 polymer ?
#
loop_
_entity_poly.entity_id
_entity_poly.type
_entity_poly.pdbx_seq_one_letter_code
_entity_poly.pdbx_strand_id
1 'polypeptide(L)' 'MKIAYFDCIGGASGDMILAALLDAGLPEETLRERLAALH' A
#
# COMPACT_ATOMS: atom_id res chain seq x y z
N MET A 1 -16.22 1.34 -5.92
CA MET A 1 -15.59 0.72 -4.73
C MET A 1 -14.20 0.25 -5.16
N LYS A 2 -13.11 0.73 -4.56
CA LYS A 2 -11.75 0.25 -4.85
C LYS A 2 -11.38 -0.79 -3.79
N ILE A 3 -11.16 -2.04 -4.18
CA ILE A 3 -10.82 -3.14 -3.28
C ILE A 3 -9.40 -3.60 -3.64
N ALA A 4 -8.49 -3.57 -2.69
CA ALA A 4 -7.21 -4.27 -2.80
C ALA A 4 -7.40 -5.70 -2.26
N TYR A 5 -7.33 -6.69 -3.13
CA TYR A 5 -7.40 -8.11 -2.77
C TYR A 5 -6.03 -8.75 -2.97
N PHE A 6 -5.51 -9.36 -1.91
CA PHE A 6 -4.20 -10.01 -1.90
C PHE A 6 -4.39 -11.51 -1.65
N ASP A 7 -4.14 -12.33 -2.68
CA ASP A 7 -4.05 -13.80 -2.55
C ASP A 7 -2.58 -14.21 -2.43
N CYS A 8 -2.04 -14.06 -1.22
CA CYS A 8 -0.62 -14.19 -0.97
C CYS A 8 -0.24 -15.62 -0.55
N ILE A 9 -0.01 -16.50 -1.52
CA ILE A 9 0.47 -17.89 -1.27
C ILE A 9 1.84 -17.89 -0.55
N GLY A 10 2.68 -16.87 -0.78
CA GLY A 10 4.04 -16.73 -0.21
C GLY A 10 4.27 -15.46 0.61
N GLY A 11 3.21 -14.75 1.00
CA GLY A 11 3.28 -13.41 1.59
C GLY A 11 3.46 -12.29 0.55
N ALA A 12 3.34 -11.04 1.00
CA ALA A 12 3.64 -9.84 0.22
C ALA A 12 4.55 -8.95 1.06
N SER A 13 5.67 -8.52 0.49
CA SER A 13 6.57 -7.58 1.15
C SER A 13 5.89 -6.20 1.31
N GLY A 14 6.31 -5.43 2.32
CA GLY A 14 5.74 -4.12 2.61
C GLY A 14 5.83 -3.18 1.41
N ASP A 15 7.00 -3.12 0.76
CA ASP A 15 7.21 -2.32 -0.46
C ASP A 15 6.31 -2.74 -1.63
N MET A 16 6.03 -4.04 -1.81
CA MET A 16 5.08 -4.53 -2.81
C MET A 16 3.67 -3.97 -2.58
N ILE A 17 3.22 -3.94 -1.33
CA ILE A 17 1.91 -3.38 -0.95
C ILE A 17 1.90 -1.86 -1.15
N LEU A 18 2.97 -1.17 -0.75
CA LEU A 18 3.08 0.28 -0.93
C LEU A 18 3.04 0.68 -2.41
N ALA A 19 3.77 -0.04 -3.27
CA ALA A 19 3.76 0.19 -4.71
C ALA A 19 2.37 -0.06 -5.32
N ALA A 20 1.68 -1.14 -4.93
CA ALA A 20 0.34 -1.45 -5.40
C ALA A 20 -0.69 -0.37 -5.01
N LEU A 21 -0.56 0.24 -3.83
CA LEU A 21 -1.43 1.33 -3.40
C LEU A 21 -1.25 2.58 -4.28
N LEU A 22 -0.01 2.93 -4.62
CA LEU A 22 0.28 4.04 -5.53
C LEU A 22 -0.28 3.78 -6.93
N ASP A 23 -0.07 2.58 -7.47
CA ASP A 23 -0.60 2.17 -8.79
C ASP A 23 -2.14 2.19 -8.82
N ALA A 24 -2.80 1.82 -7.71
CA ALA A 24 -4.25 1.94 -7.55
C ALA A 24 -4.77 3.39 -7.43
N GLY A 25 -3.86 4.38 -7.42
CA GLY A 25 -4.14 5.81 -7.39
C GLY A 25 -4.27 6.39 -5.99
N LEU A 26 -3.62 5.81 -4.98
CA LEU A 26 -3.45 6.47 -3.69
C LEU A 26 -2.52 7.67 -3.85
N PRO A 27 -2.86 8.87 -3.34
CA PRO A 27 -1.95 10.01 -3.33
C PRO A 27 -0.69 9.71 -2.50
N GLU A 28 0.48 10.03 -3.07
CA GLU A 28 1.76 9.81 -2.41
C GLU A 28 1.90 10.55 -1.08
N GLU A 29 1.40 11.78 -1.00
CA GLU A 29 1.39 12.59 0.22
C GLU A 29 0.66 11.88 1.36
N THR A 30 -0.55 11.38 1.09
CA THR A 30 -1.31 10.58 2.05
C THR A 30 -0.53 9.35 2.49
N LEU A 31 0.15 8.66 1.57
CA LEU A 31 0.96 7.51 1.94
C LEU A 31 2.10 7.90 2.89
N ARG A 32 2.82 8.98 2.60
CA ARG A 32 3.93 9.48 3.42
C ARG A 32 3.49 9.92 4.81
N GLU A 33 2.38 10.65 4.92
CA GLU A 33 1.78 11.05 6.20
C GLU A 33 1.45 9.84 7.09
N ARG A 34 0.85 8.80 6.49
CA ARG A 34 0.46 7.60 7.23
C ARG A 34 1.64 6.75 7.65
N LEU A 35 2.70 6.71 6.83
CA LEU A 35 3.96 6.07 7.20
C LEU A 35 4.69 6.83 8.31
N ALA A 36 4.69 8.17 8.29
CA ALA A 36 5.29 8.99 9.35
C ALA A 36 4.58 8.82 10.71
N ALA A 37 3.32 8.37 10.71
CA ALA A 37 2.58 8.04 11.93
C ALA A 37 2.96 6.66 12.52
N LEU A 38 3.73 5.82 11.80
CA LEU A 38 4.35 4.64 12.37
C LEU A 38 5.66 5.07 13.04
N HIS A 39 5.70 4.95 14.36
CA HIS A 39 6.87 5.23 15.20
C HIS A 39 8.10 4.41 14.81
#